data_AF-A0A0J9W0Q9-F1
#
_entry.id   AF-A0A0J9W0Q9-F1
#
_cell.length_a   1.000
_cell.length_b   1.000
_cell.length_c   1.000
_cell.angle_alpha   90.00
_cell.angle_beta   90.00
_cell.angle_gamma   90.00
#
_symmetry.space_group_name_H-M   'P 1'
#
loop_
_entity.id
_entity.type
_entity.pdbx_description
1 polymer ?
#
loop_
_entity_poly.entity_id
_entity_poly.type
_entity_poly.pdbx_seq_one_letter_code
_entity_poly.pdbx_strand_id
1 'polypeptide(L)'
;MSCISGWKLILVAAIFIAPFFTVLQTAPPTPRCIKLNPTAPESTVLNNEPSERPKPTVAVLATGGTALGKGGSPTDTSHYVSGASHIDSVIDLIRLGFQETAHVVTHQIL
;
A
#
# COMPACT_ATOMS: atom_id res chain seq x y z
N MET A 1 -35.76 5.07 20.04
CA MET A 1 -34.84 4.02 19.57
C MET A 1 -35.28 3.61 18.17
N SER A 2 -34.61 4.10 17.12
CA SER A 2 -34.95 3.72 15.74
C SER A 2 -34.18 2.46 15.35
N CYS A 3 -34.91 1.35 15.19
CA CYS A 3 -34.38 0.10 14.66
C CYS A 3 -34.06 0.30 13.16
N ILE A 4 -32.78 0.31 12.82
CA ILE A 4 -32.36 0.28 11.41
C ILE A 4 -32.64 -1.14 10.90
N SER A 5 -33.69 -1.26 10.09
CA SER A 5 -34.09 -2.50 9.43
C SER A 5 -32.92 -3.09 8.63
N GLY A 6 -32.61 -4.36 8.86
CA GLY A 6 -31.45 -5.07 8.28
C GLY A 6 -31.38 -5.05 6.75
N TRP A 7 -32.49 -4.76 6.06
CA TRP A 7 -32.50 -4.61 4.60
C TRP A 7 -31.78 -3.33 4.14
N LYS A 8 -31.75 -2.28 4.96
CA LYS A 8 -30.98 -1.06 4.66
C LYS A 8 -29.47 -1.30 4.70
N LEU A 9 -29.00 -2.21 5.56
CA LEU A 9 -27.58 -2.55 5.67
C LEU A 9 -27.08 -3.36 4.47
N ILE A 10 -27.92 -4.25 3.93
CA ILE A 10 -27.59 -5.05 2.73
C ILE A 10 -27.44 -4.15 1.50
N LEU A 11 -28.30 -3.14 1.34
CA LEU A 11 -28.24 -2.22 0.21
C LEU A 11 -26.99 -1.33 0.25
N VAL A 12 -26.57 -0.90 1.44
CA VAL A 12 -25.32 -0.14 1.62
C VAL A 12 -24.11 -1.02 1.30
N ALA A 13 -24.08 -2.27 1.76
CA ALA A 13 -22.98 -3.19 1.46
C ALA A 13 -22.81 -3.46 -0.06
N ALA A 14 -23.91 -3.59 -0.80
CA ALA A 14 -23.86 -3.84 -2.24
C ALA A 14 -23.25 -2.66 -3.05
N ILE A 15 -23.49 -1.42 -2.62
CA ILE A 15 -22.94 -0.21 -3.26
C ILE A 15 -21.42 -0.13 -3.05
N PHE A 16 -20.90 -0.59 -1.92
CA PHE A 16 -19.47 -0.57 -1.63
C PHE A 16 -18.67 -1.66 -2.38
N ILE A 17 -19.31 -2.76 -2.79
CA ILE A 17 -18.61 -3.89 -3.44
C ILE A 17 -18.61 -3.73 -4.97
N ALA A 18 -19.63 -3.11 -5.56
CA ALA A 18 -19.74 -2.93 -7.01
C ALA A 18 -18.54 -2.21 -7.68
N PRO A 19 -17.95 -1.13 -7.13
CA PRO A 19 -16.82 -0.45 -7.79
C PRO A 19 -15.51 -1.23 -7.71
N PHE A 20 -15.36 -2.19 -6.79
CA PHE A 20 -14.16 -3.02 -6.71
C PHE A 20 -14.06 -4.04 -7.85
N PHE A 21 -15.20 -4.53 -8.36
CA PHE A 21 -15.21 -5.48 -9.48
C PHE A 21 -15.12 -4.81 -10.85
N THR A 22 -15.58 -3.56 -11.00
CA THR A 22 -15.47 -2.84 -12.29
C THR A 22 -14.06 -2.31 -12.57
N VAL A 23 -13.28 -2.02 -11.52
CA VAL A 23 -11.88 -1.58 -11.66
C VAL A 23 -10.94 -2.74 -12.02
N LEU A 24 -11.27 -3.98 -11.64
CA LEU A 24 -10.41 -5.14 -11.89
C LEU A 24 -10.37 -5.60 -13.37
N GLN A 25 -11.25 -5.09 -14.24
CA GLN A 25 -11.40 -5.57 -15.62
C GLN A 25 -10.88 -4.62 -16.72
N THR A 26 -10.24 -3.50 -16.38
CA THR A 26 -9.59 -2.65 -17.40
C THR A 26 -8.09 -2.59 -17.21
N ALA A 27 -7.44 -3.74 -17.41
CA ALA A 27 -6.02 -3.75 -17.74
C ALA A 27 -5.79 -2.88 -18.99
N PRO A 28 -4.85 -1.91 -18.97
CA PRO A 28 -4.52 -1.16 -20.17
C PRO A 28 -3.98 -2.15 -21.22
N PRO A 29 -4.27 -1.96 -22.52
CA PRO A 29 -3.67 -2.77 -23.55
C PRO A 29 -2.15 -2.60 -23.50
N THR A 30 -1.47 -3.74 -23.50
CA THR A 30 -0.01 -3.86 -23.61
C THR A 30 0.56 -2.86 -24.62
N PRO A 31 1.62 -2.09 -24.27
CA PRO A 31 2.31 -1.34 -25.29
C PRO A 31 2.93 -2.34 -26.26
N ARG A 32 2.50 -2.30 -27.54
CA ARG A 32 3.11 -3.08 -28.60
C ARG A 32 4.57 -2.64 -28.72
N CYS A 33 5.47 -3.49 -28.23
CA CYS A 33 6.89 -3.34 -28.45
C CYS A 33 7.15 -3.40 -29.96
N ILE A 34 7.57 -2.28 -30.56
CA ILE A 34 8.01 -2.24 -31.95
C ILE A 34 9.35 -2.95 -31.99
N LYS A 35 9.39 -4.14 -32.59
CA LYS A 35 10.62 -4.87 -32.90
C LYS A 35 11.40 -4.08 -33.96
N LEU A 36 12.26 -3.16 -33.53
CA LEU A 36 13.38 -2.74 -34.36
C LEU A 36 14.43 -3.84 -34.25
N ASN A 37 14.73 -4.46 -35.38
CA ASN A 37 15.80 -5.42 -35.52
C ASN A 37 17.08 -4.64 -35.86
N PRO A 38 18.09 -4.60 -34.97
CA PRO A 38 19.45 -4.37 -35.40
C PRO A 38 20.24 -5.67 -35.21
N THR A 39 20.55 -6.32 -36.32
CA THR A 39 21.57 -7.38 -36.36
C THR A 39 22.94 -6.77 -36.09
N ALA A 40 23.62 -7.14 -34.98
CA ALA A 40 25.08 -7.16 -34.82
C ALA A 40 25.47 -7.88 -33.48
N PRO A 41 26.72 -8.36 -33.34
CA PRO A 41 27.09 -9.77 -33.23
C PRO A 41 27.22 -10.30 -31.78
N GLU A 42 27.34 -11.62 -31.67
CA GLU A 42 27.69 -12.34 -30.44
C GLU A 42 28.89 -11.71 -29.71
N SER A 43 28.73 -11.51 -28.40
CA SER A 43 29.83 -11.38 -27.44
C SER A 43 29.43 -12.09 -26.16
N THR A 44 29.91 -13.32 -26.03
CA THR A 44 29.97 -14.11 -24.80
C THR A 44 30.75 -13.36 -23.71
N VAL A 45 30.08 -12.91 -22.64
CA VAL A 45 30.66 -12.85 -21.28
C VAL A 45 29.56 -13.14 -20.26
N LEU A 46 29.72 -14.27 -19.58
CA LEU A 46 29.05 -14.64 -18.34
C LEU A 46 29.24 -13.57 -17.27
N ASN A 47 28.14 -13.08 -16.69
CA ASN A 47 28.03 -12.76 -15.26
C ASN A 47 26.54 -12.77 -14.92
N ASN A 48 26.07 -13.88 -14.35
CA ASN A 48 24.76 -13.96 -13.72
C ASN A 48 24.84 -13.24 -12.36
N GLU A 49 25.03 -11.91 -12.37
CA GLU A 49 24.60 -11.14 -11.21
C GLU A 49 23.08 -10.97 -11.32
N PRO A 50 22.29 -11.25 -10.26
CA PRO A 50 20.92 -10.80 -10.23
C PRO A 50 20.99 -9.28 -10.36
N SER A 51 20.54 -8.73 -11.49
CA SER A 51 20.27 -7.31 -11.59
C SER A 51 19.17 -7.02 -10.57
N GLU A 52 19.56 -6.66 -9.35
CA GLU A 52 18.64 -6.21 -8.32
C GLU A 52 17.98 -4.96 -8.88
N ARG A 53 16.77 -5.14 -9.41
CA ARG A 53 15.95 -4.03 -9.86
C ARG A 53 15.89 -3.03 -8.71
N PRO A 54 16.08 -1.73 -8.98
CA PRO A 54 16.07 -0.73 -7.92
C PRO A 54 14.76 -0.83 -7.15
N LYS A 55 14.86 -0.89 -5.82
CA LYS A 55 13.69 -0.99 -4.94
C LYS A 55 12.78 0.22 -5.17
N PRO A 56 11.47 0.02 -5.37
CA PRO A 56 10.53 1.13 -5.48
C PRO A 56 10.58 1.97 -4.20
N THR A 57 10.50 3.29 -4.35
CA THR A 57 10.37 4.20 -3.20
C THR A 57 8.90 4.41 -2.88
N VAL A 58 8.52 4.19 -1.62
CA VAL A 58 7.15 4.38 -1.11
C VAL A 58 7.17 5.51 -0.09
N ALA A 59 6.35 6.54 -0.32
CA ALA A 59 6.15 7.62 0.64
C ALA A 59 4.92 7.32 1.51
N VAL A 60 5.12 7.34 2.84
CA VAL A 60 4.05 7.23 3.83
C VAL A 60 3.77 8.63 4.38
N LEU A 61 2.58 9.13 4.06
CA LEU A 61 2.08 10.42 4.53
C LEU A 61 1.17 10.20 5.73
N ALA A 62 1.68 10.50 6.92
CA ALA A 62 1.00 10.31 8.18
C ALA A 62 0.07 11.49 8.50
N THR A 63 -1.21 11.19 8.66
CA THR A 63 -2.28 12.15 8.95
C THR A 63 -2.97 11.90 10.30
N GLY A 64 -2.34 11.13 11.19
CA GLY A 64 -2.91 10.79 12.50
C GLY A 64 -3.84 9.57 12.45
N GLY A 65 -5.02 9.69 13.07
CA GLY A 65 -5.97 8.57 13.17
C GLY A 65 -5.62 7.56 14.26
N THR A 66 -6.42 6.50 14.35
CA THR A 66 -6.23 5.40 15.31
C THR A 66 -4.93 4.62 15.07
N ALA A 67 -4.45 4.56 13.83
CA ALA A 67 -3.19 3.90 13.48
C ALA A 67 -1.97 4.57 14.15
N LEU A 68 -2.07 5.88 14.41
CA LEU A 68 -1.11 6.65 15.21
C LEU A 68 -1.65 6.98 16.60
N GLY A 69 -2.67 6.24 17.05
CA GLY A 69 -3.30 6.45 18.34
C GLY A 69 -2.45 5.93 19.49
N LYS A 70 -2.75 6.39 20.70
CA LYS A 70 -2.16 5.89 21.94
C LYS A 70 -3.24 5.66 22.99
N GLY A 71 -3.31 4.43 23.47
CA GLY A 71 -4.17 4.02 24.59
C GLY A 71 -3.41 3.95 25.91
N GLY A 72 -4.14 3.91 27.01
CA GLY A 72 -3.56 3.72 28.36
C GLY A 72 -3.27 2.25 28.70
N SER A 73 -3.89 1.31 27.98
CA SER A 73 -3.73 -0.13 28.17
C SER A 73 -3.74 -0.86 26.83
N PRO A 74 -2.88 -1.87 26.62
CA PRO A 74 -2.91 -2.71 25.41
C PRO A 74 -4.20 -3.53 25.24
N THR A 75 -4.95 -3.75 26.32
CA THR A 75 -6.21 -4.53 26.31
C THR A 75 -7.46 -3.65 26.20
N ASP A 76 -7.32 -2.34 26.33
CA ASP A 76 -8.43 -1.39 26.14
C ASP A 76 -8.40 -0.86 24.70
N THR A 77 -9.33 -1.37 23.88
CA THR A 77 -9.46 -0.96 22.48
C THR A 77 -10.40 0.22 22.28
N SER A 78 -11.08 0.65 23.35
CA SER A 78 -12.15 1.65 23.30
C SER A 78 -11.69 3.04 23.72
N HIS A 79 -10.69 3.16 24.60
CA HIS A 79 -10.18 4.43 25.09
C HIS A 79 -8.76 4.69 24.57
N TYR A 80 -8.66 5.61 23.62
CA TYR A 80 -7.38 6.06 23.07
C TYR A 80 -7.48 7.49 22.56
N VAL A 81 -6.33 8.14 22.40
CA VAL A 81 -6.21 9.44 21.73
C VAL A 81 -5.69 9.21 20.32
N SER A 82 -6.46 9.64 19.32
CA SER A 82 -6.11 9.55 17.90
C SER A 82 -4.92 10.46 17.56
N GLY A 83 -4.01 10.00 16.71
CA GLY A 83 -2.85 10.79 16.26
C GLY A 83 -1.88 11.21 17.37
N ALA A 84 -1.91 10.53 18.52
CA ALA A 84 -1.07 10.85 19.67
C ALA A 84 0.41 10.44 19.51
N SER A 85 0.72 9.60 18.53
CA SER A 85 2.07 9.11 18.23
C SER A 85 2.61 9.70 16.92
N HIS A 86 3.90 10.06 16.90
CA HIS A 86 4.58 10.49 15.67
C HIS A 86 4.87 9.29 14.77
N ILE A 87 4.80 9.44 13.44
CA ILE A 87 5.02 8.32 12.51
C ILE A 87 6.35 7.59 12.72
N ASP A 88 7.42 8.32 13.04
CA ASP A 88 8.74 7.71 13.26
C ASP A 88 8.79 6.79 14.48
N SER A 89 7.87 6.95 15.43
CA SER A 89 7.80 6.07 16.61
C SER A 89 7.12 4.72 16.36
N VAL A 90 6.45 4.55 15.20
CA VAL A 90 5.71 3.33 14.86
C VAL A 90 6.15 2.69 13.55
N ILE A 91 6.86 3.44 12.69
CA ILE A 91 7.22 2.97 11.35
C ILE A 91 8.31 1.90 11.35
N ASP A 92 9.08 1.72 12.43
CA ASP A 92 10.20 0.77 12.45
C ASP A 92 9.79 -0.66 12.11
N LEU A 93 8.63 -1.11 12.63
CA LEU A 93 8.04 -2.41 12.28
C LEU A 93 7.69 -2.51 10.79
N ILE A 94 7.18 -1.42 10.21
CA ILE A 94 6.82 -1.34 8.80
C ILE A 94 8.09 -1.35 7.94
N ARG A 95 9.10 -0.54 8.28
CA ARG A 95 10.39 -0.51 7.58
C ARG A 95 11.05 -1.88 7.57
N LEU A 96 11.05 -2.58 8.70
CA LEU A 96 11.57 -3.94 8.79
C LEU A 96 10.86 -4.90 7.83
N GLY A 97 9.52 -4.82 7.77
CA GLY A 97 8.72 -5.68 6.88
C GLY A 97 8.90 -5.39 5.38
N PHE A 98 9.30 -4.17 5.01
CA PHE A 98 9.47 -3.75 3.62
C PHE A 98 10.93 -3.60 3.17
N GLN A 99 11.91 -3.81 4.05
CA GLN A 99 13.33 -3.50 3.77
C GLN A 99 13.87 -4.22 2.52
N GLU A 100 13.38 -5.42 2.21
CA GLU A 100 13.78 -6.21 1.04
C GLU A 100 13.03 -5.79 -0.24
N THR A 101 11.86 -5.16 -0.08
CA THR A 101 10.89 -4.95 -1.17
C THR A 101 10.78 -3.49 -1.61
N ALA A 102 11.01 -2.54 -0.70
CA ALA A 102 10.82 -1.11 -0.97
C ALA A 102 11.71 -0.23 -0.09
N HIS A 103 12.03 0.95 -0.59
CA HIS A 103 12.60 2.03 0.19
C HIS A 103 11.47 2.91 0.76
N VAL A 104 11.28 2.91 2.08
CA VAL A 104 10.15 3.61 2.73
C VAL A 104 10.59 4.95 3.30
N VAL A 105 9.94 6.03 2.88
CA VAL A 105 10.16 7.39 3.39
C VAL A 105 8.90 7.88 4.11
N THR A 106 9.05 8.50 5.28
CA THR A 106 7.94 8.98 6.10
C THR A 106 7.86 10.49 6.12
N HIS A 107 6.64 11.02 6.10
CA HIS A 107 6.35 12.45 6.35
C HIS A 107 5.10 12.56 7.22
N GLN A 108 5.16 13.41 8.25
CA GLN A 108 4.03 13.75 9.12
C GLN A 108 3.41 15.07 8.63
N ILE A 109 2.08 15.10 8.45
CA ILE A 109 1.34 16.27 7.95
C ILE A 109 0.66 17.07 9.08
N LEU A 110 0.68 16.55 10.32
CA LEU A 110 0.06 17.14 11.51
C LEU A 110 1.08 17.41 12.61
#